data_AF-A0A161HPP7-F1
#
_entry.id   AF-A0A161HPP7-F1
#
_cell.length_a   1.000
_cell.length_b   1.000
_cell.length_c   1.000
_cell.angle_alpha   90.00
_cell.angle_beta   90.00
_cell.angle_gamma   90.00
#
_symmetry.space_group_name_H-M   'P 1'
#
loop_
_entity.id
_entity.type
_entity.pdbx_description
1 polymer ?
#
loop_
_entity_poly.entity_id
_entity_poly.type
_entity_poly.pdbx_seq_one_letter_code
_entity_poly.pdbx_strand_id
1 'polypeptide(L)' 'TQRVRFLYRYIYDRQETDYFDSDLGKHVAVSPL' A
#
# COMPACT_ATOMS: atom_id res chain seq x y z
N THR A 1 -15.65 -15.33 -10.68
CA THR A 1 -15.93 -14.18 -9.78
C THR A 1 -14.88 -13.11 -10.04
N GLN A 2 -15.15 -11.82 -9.81
CA GLN A 2 -14.11 -10.78 -9.88
C GLN A 2 -13.25 -10.79 -8.61
N ARG A 3 -11.95 -10.52 -8.75
CA ARG A 3 -11.04 -10.28 -7.62
C ARG A 3 -10.94 -8.77 -7.38
N VAL A 4 -11.28 -8.32 -6.19
CA VAL A 4 -11.13 -6.93 -5.75
C VAL A 4 -9.88 -6.84 -4.87
N ARG A 5 -9.05 -5.81 -5.08
CA ARG A 5 -7.87 -5.52 -4.26
C ARG A 5 -8.06 -4.16 -3.59
N PHE A 6 -7.97 -4.13 -2.27
CA PHE A 6 -8.03 -2.91 -1.48
C PHE A 6 -6.60 -2.45 -1.14
N LEU A 7 -6.34 -1.17 -1.38
CA LEU A 7 -5.08 -0.51 -1.05
C LEU A 7 -5.36 0.74 -0.21
N TYR A 8 -4.69 0.86 0.93
CA TYR A 8 -4.70 2.08 1.75
C TYR A 8 -3.30 2.66 1.79
N ARG A 9 -3.10 3.84 1.18
CA ARG A 9 -1.78 4.44 0.95
C ARG A 9 -1.52 5.59 1.91
N TYR A 10 -0.32 5.62 2.49
CA TYR A 10 0.17 6.72 3.31
C TYR A 10 1.12 7.57 2.48
N ILE A 11 0.82 8.87 2.42
CA ILE A 11 1.58 9.84 1.62
C ILE A 11 2.05 10.96 2.52
N TYR A 12 3.35 11.24 2.49
CA TYR A 12 4.00 12.34 3.19
C TYR A 12 4.87 13.12 2.20
N ASP A 13 4.77 14.45 2.20
CA ASP A 13 5.47 15.34 1.25
C ASP A 13 5.35 14.90 -0.23
N ARG A 14 4.14 14.49 -0.63
CA ARG A 14 3.84 13.97 -1.98
C ARG A 14 4.60 12.67 -2.35
N GLN A 15 5.24 12.01 -1.39
CA GLN A 15 5.86 10.69 -1.54
C GLN A 15 5.05 9.64 -0.77
N GLU A 16 4.81 8.48 -1.39
CA GLU A 16 4.21 7.34 -0.69
C GLU A 16 5.27 6.67 0.19
N THR A 17 4.95 6.48 1.47
CA THR A 17 5.87 5.87 2.45
C THR A 17 5.59 4.39 2.65
N ASP A 18 4.31 4.01 2.67
CA ASP A 18 3.84 2.64 2.83
C ASP A 18 2.38 2.50 2.38
N TYR A 19 1.93 1.26 2.23
CA TYR A 19 0.53 0.95 1.99
C TYR A 19 0.11 -0.38 2.62
N PHE A 20 -1.16 -0.49 3.00
CA PHE A 20 -1.78 -1.77 3.33
C PHE A 20 -2.23 -2.47 2.04
N ASP A 21 -1.90 -3.77 1.91
CA ASP A 21 -2.34 -4.62 0.80
C ASP A 21 -3.25 -5.74 1.29
N SER A 22 -4.51 -5.76 0.84
CA SER A 22 -5.46 -6.81 1.21
C SER A 22 -5.07 -8.20 0.72
N ASP A 23 -4.28 -8.30 -0.37
CA ASP A 23 -3.80 -9.58 -0.88
C ASP A 23 -2.65 -10.15 -0.03
N LEU A 24 -1.90 -9.30 0.69
CA LEU A 24 -0.80 -9.72 1.56
C LEU A 24 -1.18 -9.73 3.04
N GLY A 25 -2.25 -9.02 3.42
CA GLY A 25 -2.70 -8.88 4.81
C GLY A 25 -1.75 -8.08 5.69
N LYS A 26 -0.94 -7.18 5.12
CA LYS A 26 0.07 -6.42 5.86
C LYS A 26 0.35 -5.05 5.24
N HIS A 27 0.99 -4.19 6.03
CA HIS A 27 1.63 -2.98 5.54
C HIS A 27 2.93 -3.35 4.82
N VAL A 28 3.14 -2.72 3.67
CA VAL A 28 4.34 -2.84 2.85
C VAL A 28 5.01 -1.48 2.81
N ALA A 29 6.24 -1.40 3.30
CA ALA A 29 7.05 -0.20 3.15
C ALA A 29 7.33 0.03 1.66
N VAL A 30 7.08 1.25 1.18
CA VAL A 30 7.60 1.69 -0.11
C VAL A 30 9.06 2.06 0.13
N SER A 31 9.97 1.13 -0.15
CA SER A 31 11.40 1.38 0.04
C SER A 31 11.82 2.61 -0.77
N PRO A 32 12.22 3.72 -0.12
CA PRO A 32 12.87 4.82 -0.81
C PRO A 32 14.31 4.40 -1.16
N LEU A 33 14.83 4.91 -2.29
CA LEU A 33 16.24 4.83 -2.68
C LEU A 33 17.15 5.47 -1.62
#